data_AF-A0A1I3PX95-F1
#
_entry.id   AF-A0A1I3PX95-F1
#
_cell.length_a   1.000
_cell.length_b   1.000
_cell.length_c   1.000
_cell.angle_alpha   90.00
_cell.angle_beta   90.00
_cell.angle_gamma   90.00
#
_symmetry.space_group_name_H-M   'P 1'
#
loop_
_entity.id
_entity.type
_entity.pdbx_description
1 polymer ?
#
loop_
_entity_poly.entity_id
_entity_poly.type
_entity_poly.pdbx_seq_one_letter_code
_entity_poly.pdbx_strand_id
1 'polypeptide(L)' 'MDGKGRWMDNVFIERLWRSLKYKCIYLRAFETGSDLRAGLREWIDYYNAHRPHSDLGGKTPAEAYEVTTGYQAAA' A
#
# COMPACT_ATOMS: atom_id res chain seq x y z
N MET A 1 -1.31 18.70 15.71
CA MET A 1 -0.86 17.31 15.87
C MET A 1 -0.67 17.03 17.35
N ASP A 2 -1.47 16.12 17.92
CA ASP A 2 -0.97 15.05 18.82
C ASP A 2 -2.00 13.91 18.78
N GLY A 3 -2.04 13.23 17.63
CA GLY A 3 -2.93 12.09 17.38
C GLY A 3 -2.41 10.79 17.98
N LYS A 4 -1.59 10.84 19.04
CA LYS A 4 -0.99 9.66 19.67
C LYS A 4 -2.09 8.72 20.16
N GLY A 5 -2.12 7.50 19.62
CA GLY A 5 -2.98 6.42 20.09
C GLY A 5 -4.40 6.39 19.52
N ARG A 6 -4.72 7.14 18.45
CA ARG A 6 -6.01 6.96 17.77
C ARG A 6 -6.02 5.63 17.02
N TRP A 7 -6.85 4.68 17.46
CA TRP A 7 -7.04 3.39 16.78
C TRP A 7 -7.41 3.55 15.29
N MET A 8 -8.09 4.64 14.93
CA MET A 8 -8.45 4.97 13.56
C MET A 8 -7.24 5.30 12.67
N ASP A 9 -6.12 5.77 13.23
CA ASP A 9 -4.89 5.98 12.46
C ASP A 9 -4.23 4.63 12.16
N ASN A 10 -4.29 3.70 13.13
CA ASN A 10 -3.69 2.38 13.02
C ASN A 10 -4.46 1.43 12.07
N VAL A 11 -5.78 1.61 11.92
CA VAL A 11 -6.61 0.69 11.11
C VAL A 11 -6.14 0.59 9.65
N PHE A 12 -5.65 1.70 9.08
CA PHE A 12 -5.16 1.74 7.71
C PHE A 12 -3.86 0.96 7.56
N ILE A 13 -2.90 1.21 8.45
CA ILE A 13 -1.61 0.51 8.43
C ILE A 13 -1.77 -0.98 8.73
N GLU A 14 -2.67 -1.35 9.65
CA GLU A 14 -3.00 -2.76 9.93
C GLU A 14 -3.59 -3.48 8.72
N ARG A 15 -4.50 -2.83 7.98
CA ARG A 15 -5.09 -3.40 6.75
C ARG A 15 -4.04 -3.57 5.65
N LEU A 16 -3.11 -2.63 5.53
CA LEU A 16 -1.95 -2.73 4.63
C LEU A 16 -1.07 -3.92 5.01
N TRP A 17 -0.66 -4.04 6.28
CA TRP A 17 0.17 -5.14 6.76
C TRP A 17 -0.50 -6.50 6.59
N ARG A 18 -1.82 -6.59 6.82
CA ARG A 18 -2.58 -7.81 6.55
C ARG A 18 -2.51 -8.17 5.06
N SER A 19 -2.72 -7.21 4.18
CA SER A 19 -2.67 -7.46 2.74
C SER A 19 -1.27 -7.90 2.28
N LEU A 20 -0.22 -7.26 2.80
CA LEU A 20 1.18 -7.59 2.48
C LEU A 20 1.52 -9.02 2.89
N LYS A 21 1.20 -9.39 4.13
CA LYS A 21 1.50 -10.71 4.66
C LYS A 21 0.85 -11.81 3.82
N TYR A 22 -0.45 -11.68 3.57
CA TYR A 22 -1.21 -12.73 2.89
C TYR A 22 -0.96 -12.80 1.38
N LYS A 23 -0.61 -11.70 0.73
CA LYS A 23 -0.46 -11.66 -0.74
C LYS A 23 0.99 -11.68 -1.22
N CYS A 24 1.96 -11.44 -0.35
CA CYS A 24 3.38 -11.47 -0.71
C CYS A 24 4.16 -12.41 0.20
N ILE A 25 4.21 -12.10 1.50
CA ILE A 25 5.14 -12.77 2.43
C ILE A 25 4.82 -14.25 2.62
N TYR A 26 3.55 -14.61 2.77
CA TYR A 26 3.15 -16.01 3.01
C TYR A 26 3.12 -16.87 1.76
N LEU A 27 3.10 -16.26 0.56
CA LEU A 27 3.04 -16.99 -0.70
C LEU A 27 4.43 -17.23 -1.32
N ARG A 28 5.45 -16.50 -0.87
CA ARG A 28 6.80 -16.52 -1.45
C ARG A 28 7.80 -17.01 -0.41
N ALA A 29 8.62 -17.98 -0.79
CA ALA A 29 9.81 -18.35 -0.03
C ALA A 29 10.96 -17.44 -0.48
N PHE A 30 11.28 -16.43 0.31
CA PHE A 30 12.42 -15.56 0.04
C PHE A 30 13.71 -16.21 0.52
N GLU A 31 14.67 -16.41 -0.38
CA GLU A 31 15.94 -17.09 -0.06
C GLU A 31 16.94 -16.15 0.63
N THR A 32 16.86 -14.85 0.33
CA THR A 32 17.77 -13.83 0.87
C THR A 32 17.04 -12.56 1.27
N GLY A 33 17.67 -11.75 2.13
CA GLY A 33 17.13 -10.44 2.48
C GLY A 33 17.05 -9.47 1.28
N SER A 34 17.90 -9.64 0.27
CA SER A 34 17.83 -8.85 -0.97
C SER A 34 16.60 -9.22 -1.80
N ASP A 35 16.31 -10.52 -1.89
CA ASP A 35 15.13 -11.06 -2.58
C ASP A 35 13.84 -10.59 -1.89
N LEU A 36 13.80 -10.63 -0.55
CA LEU A 36 12.70 -10.04 0.23
C LEU A 36 12.50 -8.56 -0.08
N ARG A 37 13.57 -7.75 -0.09
CA ARG A 37 13.46 -6.32 -0.40
C ARG A 37 12.92 -6.06 -1.81
N ALA A 38 13.34 -6.86 -2.80
CA ALA A 38 12.83 -6.76 -4.16
C ALA A 38 11.33 -7.11 -4.22
N GLY A 39 10.92 -8.22 -3.62
CA GLY A 39 9.51 -8.62 -3.57
C GLY A 39 8.61 -7.65 -2.78
N LEU A 40 9.14 -7.04 -1.71
CA LEU A 40 8.42 -5.98 -0.99
C LEU A 40 8.23 -4.74 -1.84
N ARG A 41 9.26 -4.32 -2.59
CA ARG A 41 9.18 -3.17 -3.50
C ARG A 41 8.11 -3.41 -4.56
N GLU A 42 8.21 -4.52 -5.28
CA GLU A 42 7.24 -4.91 -6.31
C GLU A 42 5.81 -4.96 -5.76
N TRP A 43 5.62 -5.51 -4.55
CA TRP A 43 4.30 -5.55 -3.94
C TRP A 43 3.77 -4.17 -3.56
N ILE A 44 4.61 -3.26 -3.05
CA ILE A 44 4.22 -1.89 -2.71
C ILE A 44 3.87 -1.10 -3.97
N ASP A 45 4.66 -1.23 -5.04
CA ASP A 45 4.37 -0.62 -6.34
C ASP A 45 3.02 -1.12 -6.89
N TYR A 46 2.77 -2.43 -6.83
CA TYR A 46 1.47 -3.00 -7.20
C TYR A 46 0.32 -2.46 -6.32
N TYR A 47 0.52 -2.41 -5.00
CA TYR A 47 -0.50 -1.92 -4.07
C TYR A 47 -0.88 -0.46 -4.34
N ASN A 48 0.10 0.39 -4.63
CA ASN A 48 -0.13 1.82 -4.84
C ASN A 48 -0.67 2.14 -6.24
N ALA A 49 -0.21 1.46 -7.29
CA ALA A 49 -0.50 1.84 -8.67
C ALA A 49 -1.56 0.97 -9.37
N HIS A 50 -1.83 -0.25 -8.88
CA HIS A 50 -2.64 -1.21 -9.62
C HIS A 50 -3.81 -1.79 -8.82
N ARG A 51 -3.78 -1.69 -7.49
CA ARG A 51 -4.83 -2.27 -6.65
C ARG A 51 -5.93 -1.25 -6.38
N PRO A 52 -7.16 -1.43 -6.89
CA PRO A 52 -8.27 -0.56 -6.53
C PRO A 52 -8.78 -0.85 -5.11
N HIS A 53 -9.17 0.21 -4.40
CA HIS A 53 -9.69 0.13 -3.03
C HIS A 53 -11.13 0.65 -2.96
N SER A 54 -12.06 -0.17 -2.44
CA SER A 54 -13.46 0.22 -2.28
C SER A 54 -13.64 1.46 -1.39
N ASP A 55 -12.80 1.59 -0.37
CA ASP A 55 -12.75 2.77 0.53
C ASP A 55 -12.38 4.06 -0.22
N LEU A 56 -11.61 3.93 -1.32
CA LEU A 56 -11.21 5.04 -2.20
C LEU A 56 -12.14 5.19 -3.41
N GLY A 57 -13.35 4.62 -3.36
CA GLY A 57 -14.30 4.67 -4.48
C GLY A 57 -13.84 3.86 -5.71
N GLY A 58 -13.05 2.81 -5.50
CA GLY A 58 -12.51 1.97 -6.57
C GLY A 58 -11.21 2.50 -7.19
N LYS A 59 -10.65 3.59 -6.67
CA LYS A 59 -9.35 4.12 -7.10
C LYS A 59 -8.19 3.41 -6.42
N THR A 60 -7.03 3.47 -7.05
CA THR A 60 -5.76 3.09 -6.43
C THR A 60 -5.27 4.17 -5.45
N PRO A 61 -4.37 3.84 -4.50
CA PRO A 61 -3.80 4.83 -3.60
C PRO A 61 -3.09 5.98 -4.33
N ALA A 62 -2.39 5.70 -5.43
CA ALA A 62 -1.75 6.73 -6.26
C ALA A 62 -2.77 7.69 -6.85
N GLU A 63 -3.82 7.17 -7.51
CA GLU A 63 -4.88 8.01 -8.08
C GLU A 63 -5.60 8.86 -7.03
N ALA A 64 -5.86 8.31 -5.84
CA ALA A 64 -6.49 9.04 -4.75
C ALA A 64 -5.59 10.17 -4.21
N TYR A 65 -4.28 9.93 -4.15
CA TYR A 65 -3.30 10.91 -3.74
C TYR A 65 -3.13 12.03 -4.77
N GLU A 66 -3.02 11.70 -6.07
CA GLU A 66 -2.92 12.67 -7.16
C GLU A 66 -4.13 13.60 -7.22
N VAL A 67 -5.34 13.06 -7.03
CA VAL A 67 -6.58 13.84 -6.92
C VAL A 67 -6.56 14.79 -5.72
N THR A 68 -5.93 14.38 -4.62
CA THR A 68 -5.84 15.17 -3.38
C THR A 68 -4.78 16.27 -3.46
N THR A 69 -3.68 16.05 -4.21
CA THR A 69 -2.56 16.98 -4.33
C THR A 69 -2.69 17.93 -5.54
N GLY A 70 -3.65 17.74 -6.43
CA GLY A 70 -3.85 18.61 -7.60
C GLY A 70 -2.71 18.54 -8.63
N TYR A 71 -1.85 17.50 -8.55
CA TYR A 71 -0.81 17.26 -9.52
C TYR A 71 -1.40 16.46 -10.67
N GLN A 72 -1.70 17.12 -11.79
CA GLN A 72 -1.95 16.43 -13.05
C GLN A 72 -0.61 15.98 -13.62
N ALA A 73 -0.23 14.72 -13.39
CA ALA A 73 0.82 14.10 -14.19
C ALA A 73 0.26 13.90 -15.61
N ALA A 74 0.64 14.80 -16.52
CA ALA A 74 0.33 14.68 -17.93
C ALA A 74 1.03 13.45 -18.54
N ALA A 75 0.24 12.73 -19.35
CA ALA A 75 0.53 11.67 -20.32
C ALA A 75 1.99 11.23 -20.56
#